data_AF-A0A3L8BXG2-F1
#
_entry.id   AF-A0A3L8BXG2-F1
#
_cell.length_a   1.000
_cell.length_b   1.000
_cell.length_c   1.000
_cell.angle_alpha   90.00
_cell.angle_beta   90.00
_cell.angle_gamma   90.00
#
_symmetry.space_group_name_H-M   'P 1'
#
loop_
_entity.id
_entity.type
_entity.pdbx_description
1 polymer ?
#
loop_
_entity_poly.entity_id
_entity_poly.type
_entity_poly.pdbx_seq_one_letter_code
_entity_poly.pdbx_strand_id
1 'polypeptide(L)'
;MKIRITVVMLAALTVAACAGLGTPKGDRSLERNGEAFVQLQELKSQLQAQGKMNPELMSKTQQQLQEQESWLGLGDYYYLEGTQYFLSMAAGGTDQANYEKAQHSLSLSAQYYQDLDEEWLEAQSIWMLALTNMRAGKPEETCGYYHKTLKLLKKPSGQLSEFNYERDKFQAPQEYVQGVMGEACAIYQAQQAVAKNSQ
;
A
#
# COMPACT_ATOMS: atom_id res chain seq x y z
N MET A 1 -49.12 -29.22 -61.83
CA MET A 1 -49.80 -28.81 -60.58
C MET A 1 -48.74 -28.19 -59.67
N LYS A 2 -49.02 -27.00 -59.12
CA LYS A 2 -48.19 -26.27 -58.14
C LYS A 2 -47.81 -27.21 -56.98
N ILE A 3 -46.67 -27.09 -56.33
CA ILE A 3 -46.40 -26.10 -55.27
C ILE A 3 -44.86 -26.05 -55.02
N ARG A 4 -44.31 -24.83 -54.99
CA ARG A 4 -43.01 -24.52 -54.36
C ARG A 4 -43.19 -24.54 -52.85
N ILE A 5 -42.32 -25.25 -52.12
CA ILE A 5 -42.16 -25.03 -50.67
C ILE A 5 -40.69 -24.73 -50.40
N THR A 6 -40.47 -23.45 -50.09
CA THR A 6 -39.28 -22.90 -49.45
C THR A 6 -39.42 -23.12 -47.94
N VAL A 7 -38.47 -23.78 -47.28
CA VAL A 7 -38.25 -23.70 -45.83
C VAL A 7 -36.73 -23.74 -45.64
N VAL A 8 -36.08 -22.57 -45.61
CA VAL A 8 -35.67 -21.81 -44.42
C VAL A 8 -34.73 -22.61 -43.50
N MET A 9 -33.47 -22.18 -43.51
CA MET A 9 -32.39 -22.57 -42.61
C MET A 9 -32.81 -22.49 -41.15
N LEU A 10 -32.44 -23.49 -40.35
CA LEU A 10 -32.26 -23.33 -38.91
C LEU A 10 -30.86 -23.82 -38.56
N ALA A 11 -29.90 -22.90 -38.57
CA ALA A 11 -28.58 -23.12 -37.99
C ALA A 11 -28.74 -23.08 -36.47
N ALA A 12 -28.61 -24.24 -35.81
CA ALA A 12 -28.53 -24.33 -34.37
C ALA A 12 -27.16 -23.83 -33.91
N LEU A 13 -27.04 -22.52 -33.71
CA LEU A 13 -25.97 -21.91 -32.92
C LEU A 13 -26.24 -22.23 -31.45
N THR A 14 -25.62 -23.27 -30.94
CA THR A 14 -25.47 -23.47 -29.50
C THR A 14 -24.50 -22.42 -28.98
N VAL A 15 -25.03 -21.29 -28.52
CA VAL A 15 -24.30 -20.36 -27.66
C VAL A 15 -24.13 -21.08 -26.32
N ALA A 16 -22.93 -21.61 -26.10
CA ALA A 16 -22.48 -21.95 -24.75
C ALA A 16 -22.37 -20.63 -23.99
N ALA A 17 -23.44 -20.28 -23.27
CA ALA A 17 -23.40 -19.26 -22.25
C ALA A 17 -22.45 -19.77 -21.16
N CYS A 18 -21.17 -19.41 -21.25
CA CYS A 18 -20.31 -19.40 -20.08
C CYS A 18 -20.98 -18.46 -19.08
N ALA A 19 -21.65 -19.06 -18.10
CA ALA A 19 -22.07 -18.37 -16.90
C ALA A 19 -20.80 -17.84 -16.25
N GLY A 20 -20.50 -16.57 -16.52
CA GLY A 20 -19.59 -15.79 -15.70
C GLY A 20 -20.20 -15.75 -14.32
N LEU A 21 -19.76 -16.66 -13.46
CA LEU A 21 -19.85 -16.49 -12.02
C LEU A 21 -19.02 -15.25 -11.73
N GLY A 22 -19.68 -14.09 -11.74
CA GLY A 22 -19.09 -12.83 -11.30
C GLY A 22 -18.57 -13.05 -9.89
N THR A 23 -17.25 -13.02 -9.74
CA THR A 23 -16.62 -12.92 -8.43
C THR A 23 -17.10 -11.60 -7.81
N PRO A 24 -17.55 -11.58 -6.54
CA PRO A 24 -18.08 -10.36 -5.90
C PRO A 24 -17.05 -9.25 -5.64
N LYS A 25 -15.84 -9.38 -6.18
CA LYS A 25 -14.82 -8.35 -6.24
C LYS A 25 -14.47 -8.24 -7.72
N GLY A 26 -14.81 -7.11 -8.34
CA GLY A 26 -14.43 -6.82 -9.74
C GLY A 26 -12.93 -7.09 -9.91
N ASP A 27 -12.53 -7.59 -11.07
CA ASP A 27 -11.19 -8.13 -11.36
C ASP A 27 -10.08 -7.17 -10.87
N ARG A 28 -9.58 -7.36 -9.64
CA ARG A 28 -8.63 -6.45 -8.99
C ARG A 28 -7.24 -6.80 -9.51
N SER A 29 -6.94 -6.31 -10.71
CA SER A 29 -5.68 -6.58 -11.40
C SER A 29 -4.48 -6.13 -10.56
N LEU A 30 -3.46 -7.00 -10.54
CA LEU A 30 -2.13 -6.72 -9.96
C LEU A 30 -1.12 -6.29 -11.04
N GLU A 31 -1.57 -6.08 -12.27
CA GLU A 31 -0.72 -5.65 -13.36
C GLU A 31 -0.34 -4.16 -13.20
N ARG A 32 0.94 -3.86 -13.40
CA ARG A 32 1.47 -2.49 -13.40
C ARG A 32 1.73 -2.03 -14.84
N ASN A 33 0.66 -1.81 -15.60
CA ASN A 33 0.73 -1.43 -17.02
C ASN A 33 -0.05 -0.15 -17.33
N GLY A 34 0.30 0.51 -18.43
CA GLY A 34 -0.38 1.73 -18.88
C GLY A 34 0.27 3.04 -18.41
N GLU A 35 -0.29 4.16 -18.89
CA GLU A 35 0.28 5.51 -18.71
C GLU A 35 0.36 5.89 -17.23
N ALA A 36 -0.66 5.55 -16.42
CA ALA A 36 -0.70 5.89 -15.00
C ALA A 36 0.47 5.26 -14.22
N PHE A 37 0.87 4.03 -14.53
CA PHE A 37 2.03 3.40 -13.89
C PHE A 37 3.37 3.98 -14.37
N VAL A 38 3.47 4.45 -15.62
CA VAL A 38 4.64 5.22 -16.07
C VAL A 38 4.76 6.52 -15.26
N GLN A 39 3.64 7.21 -15.05
CA GLN A 39 3.62 8.41 -14.22
C GLN A 39 3.95 8.12 -12.75
N LEU A 40 3.48 7.00 -12.17
CA LEU A 40 3.88 6.55 -10.83
C LEU A 40 5.39 6.31 -10.71
N GLN A 41 6.03 5.74 -11.73
CA GLN A 41 7.49 5.57 -11.72
C GLN A 41 8.23 6.91 -11.81
N GLU A 42 7.70 7.86 -12.58
CA GLU A 42 8.25 9.21 -12.65
C GLU A 42 8.11 9.93 -11.29
N LEU A 43 6.93 9.85 -10.66
CA LEU A 43 6.68 10.38 -9.32
C LEU A 43 7.63 9.75 -8.29
N LYS A 44 7.80 8.43 -8.32
CA LYS A 44 8.77 7.73 -7.48
C LYS A 44 10.17 8.28 -7.70
N SER A 45 10.61 8.41 -8.96
CA SER A 45 11.94 8.93 -9.31
C SER A 45 12.17 10.35 -8.78
N GLN A 46 11.17 11.24 -8.91
CA GLN A 46 11.21 12.59 -8.35
C GLN A 46 11.33 12.58 -6.83
N LEU A 47 10.55 11.73 -6.16
CA LEU A 47 10.61 11.56 -4.71
C LEU A 47 12.00 11.09 -4.26
N GLN A 48 12.64 10.15 -4.96
CA GLN A 48 13.99 9.69 -4.60
C GLN A 48 15.04 10.79 -4.82
N ALA A 49 14.92 11.55 -5.91
CA ALA A 49 15.91 12.56 -6.28
C ALA A 49 15.79 13.86 -5.48
N GLN A 50 14.57 14.26 -5.13
CA GLN A 50 14.26 15.60 -4.63
C GLN A 50 13.53 15.62 -3.29
N GLY A 51 13.09 14.47 -2.78
CA GLY A 51 12.24 14.38 -1.58
C GLY A 51 10.83 14.93 -1.77
N LYS A 52 10.46 15.31 -3.00
CA LYS A 52 9.13 15.82 -3.36
C LYS A 52 8.77 15.44 -4.80
N MET A 53 7.48 15.37 -5.05
CA MET A 53 6.84 15.03 -6.30
C MET A 53 6.19 16.26 -6.93
N ASN A 54 6.09 16.27 -8.25
CA ASN A 54 5.38 17.32 -8.98
C ASN A 54 3.86 17.28 -8.66
N PRO A 55 3.25 18.36 -8.11
CA PRO A 55 1.85 18.34 -7.71
C PRO A 55 0.84 18.18 -8.87
N GLU A 56 1.16 18.70 -10.06
CA GLU A 56 0.30 18.57 -11.24
C GLU A 56 0.29 17.12 -11.72
N LEU A 57 1.47 16.49 -11.78
CA LEU A 57 1.59 15.07 -12.11
C LEU A 57 0.88 14.20 -11.07
N MET A 58 1.04 14.48 -9.77
CA MET A 58 0.31 13.77 -8.71
C MET A 58 -1.20 13.81 -8.92
N SER A 59 -1.77 14.99 -9.16
CA SER A 59 -3.21 15.15 -9.38
C SER A 59 -3.68 14.38 -10.62
N LYS A 60 -2.96 14.53 -11.75
CA LYS A 60 -3.27 13.82 -12.99
C LYS A 60 -3.22 12.29 -12.80
N THR A 61 -2.17 11.79 -12.16
CA THR A 61 -1.97 10.35 -11.93
C THR A 61 -3.07 9.79 -11.02
N GLN A 62 -3.40 10.48 -9.93
CA GLN A 62 -4.49 10.06 -9.03
C GLN A 62 -5.82 9.96 -9.77
N GLN A 63 -6.18 10.98 -10.54
CA GLN A 63 -7.41 11.00 -11.32
C GLN A 63 -7.47 9.84 -12.31
N GLN A 64 -6.39 9.61 -13.07
CA GLN A 64 -6.33 8.50 -14.02
C GLN A 64 -6.47 7.13 -13.34
N LEU A 65 -5.83 6.94 -12.18
CA LEU A 65 -5.93 5.71 -11.40
C LEU A 65 -7.34 5.47 -10.86
N GLN A 66 -8.04 6.53 -10.45
CA GLN A 66 -9.45 6.45 -10.03
C GLN A 66 -10.37 6.10 -11.20
N GLU A 67 -10.20 6.76 -12.35
CA GLU A 67 -10.98 6.49 -13.57
C GLU A 67 -10.78 5.07 -14.11
N GLN A 68 -9.57 4.53 -13.96
CA GLN A 68 -9.22 3.16 -14.32
C GLN A 68 -9.60 2.13 -13.25
N GLU A 69 -10.11 2.57 -12.11
CA GLU A 69 -10.36 1.74 -10.92
C GLU A 69 -9.14 0.86 -10.57
N SER A 70 -7.93 1.42 -10.67
CA SER A 70 -6.68 0.70 -10.42
C SER A 70 -6.35 0.69 -8.93
N TRP A 71 -6.83 -0.33 -8.20
CA TRP A 71 -6.61 -0.48 -6.76
C TRP A 71 -5.13 -0.57 -6.40
N LEU A 72 -4.36 -1.34 -7.19
CA LEU A 72 -2.92 -1.47 -6.96
C LEU A 72 -2.21 -0.14 -7.17
N GLY A 73 -2.56 0.59 -8.24
CA GLY A 73 -1.95 1.88 -8.53
C GLY A 73 -2.37 2.95 -7.51
N LEU A 74 -3.60 2.92 -6.99
CA LEU A 74 -4.02 3.79 -5.89
C LEU A 74 -3.24 3.49 -4.60
N GLY A 75 -3.02 2.22 -4.29
CA GLY A 75 -2.09 1.82 -3.22
C GLY A 75 -0.68 2.39 -3.42
N ASP A 76 -0.10 2.18 -4.61
CA ASP A 76 1.24 2.69 -4.95
C ASP A 76 1.29 4.24 -4.88
N TYR A 77 0.24 4.93 -5.33
CA TYR A 77 0.12 6.40 -5.26
C TYR A 77 0.12 6.92 -3.82
N TYR A 78 -0.79 6.41 -2.99
CA TYR A 78 -0.94 6.88 -1.61
C TYR A 78 0.28 6.54 -0.75
N TYR A 79 0.98 5.46 -1.08
CA TYR A 79 2.28 5.15 -0.48
C TYR A 79 3.31 6.25 -0.77
N LEU A 80 3.44 6.66 -2.03
CA LEU A 80 4.38 7.71 -2.44
C LEU A 80 4.01 9.06 -1.82
N GLU A 81 2.73 9.42 -1.84
CA GLU A 81 2.21 10.65 -1.22
C GLU A 81 2.50 10.67 0.28
N GLY A 82 2.20 9.59 0.99
CA GLY A 82 2.48 9.44 2.41
C GLY A 82 3.98 9.54 2.72
N THR A 83 4.81 8.92 1.89
CA THR A 83 6.27 8.98 2.01
C THR A 83 6.81 10.40 1.83
N GLN A 84 6.30 11.17 0.86
CA GLN A 84 6.67 12.57 0.68
C GLN A 84 6.40 13.40 1.94
N TYR A 85 5.22 13.22 2.55
CA TYR A 85 4.88 13.94 3.77
C TYR A 85 5.76 13.52 4.93
N PHE A 86 6.02 12.21 5.09
CA PHE A 86 6.97 11.71 6.07
C PHE A 86 8.38 12.31 5.91
N LEU A 87 8.91 12.38 4.69
CA LEU A 87 10.22 12.97 4.41
C LEU A 87 10.27 14.47 4.73
N SER A 88 9.14 15.15 4.58
CA SER A 88 8.99 16.58 4.89
C SER A 88 8.82 16.87 6.38
N MET A 89 8.51 15.86 7.21
CA MET A 89 8.31 16.07 8.65
C MET A 89 9.59 16.50 9.36
N ALA A 90 9.50 17.60 10.10
CA ALA A 90 10.47 17.92 11.13
C ALA A 90 10.49 16.80 12.21
N ALA A 91 11.68 16.47 12.72
CA ALA A 91 11.80 15.54 13.83
C ALA A 91 11.26 16.17 15.13
N GLY A 92 10.61 15.39 15.99
CA GLY A 92 10.21 15.82 17.33
C GLY A 92 8.77 16.31 17.48
N GLY A 93 7.86 15.91 16.58
CA GLY A 93 6.42 16.10 16.77
C GLY A 93 5.89 17.53 16.59
N THR A 94 6.67 18.44 16.02
CA THR A 94 6.27 19.84 15.83
C THR A 94 5.54 20.10 14.50
N ASP A 95 5.57 19.14 13.57
CA ASP A 95 4.99 19.27 12.24
C ASP A 95 3.69 18.45 12.10
N GLN A 96 2.63 18.96 12.74
CA GLN A 96 1.32 18.32 12.77
C GLN A 96 0.69 18.18 11.38
N ALA A 97 0.91 19.17 10.49
CA ALA A 97 0.30 19.18 9.17
C ALA A 97 0.86 18.07 8.26
N ASN A 98 2.19 17.88 8.24
CA ASN A 98 2.77 16.78 7.47
C ASN A 98 2.52 15.43 8.15
N TYR A 99 2.49 15.37 9.48
CA TYR A 99 2.11 14.16 10.21
C TYR A 99 0.72 13.66 9.81
N GLU A 100 -0.30 14.51 9.84
CA GLU A 100 -1.68 14.13 9.50
C GLU A 100 -1.80 13.66 8.05
N LYS A 101 -1.12 14.33 7.11
CA LYS A 101 -1.12 13.95 5.70
C LYS A 101 -0.39 12.64 5.44
N ALA A 102 0.77 12.42 6.09
CA ALA A 102 1.49 11.16 6.02
C ALA A 102 0.62 10.02 6.58
N GLN A 103 0.06 10.22 7.77
CA GLN A 103 -0.80 9.25 8.45
C GLN A 103 -2.02 8.89 7.60
N HIS A 104 -2.70 9.88 7.02
CA HIS A 104 -3.87 9.65 6.16
C HIS A 104 -3.50 8.87 4.90
N SER A 105 -2.51 9.34 4.15
CA SER A 105 -2.12 8.73 2.86
C SER A 105 -1.61 7.30 3.06
N LEU A 106 -0.74 7.08 4.04
CA LEU A 106 -0.23 5.73 4.34
C LEU A 106 -1.34 4.78 4.84
N SER A 107 -2.35 5.30 5.55
CA SER A 107 -3.52 4.49 5.95
C SER A 107 -4.36 4.07 4.74
N LEU A 108 -4.59 4.98 3.78
CA LEU A 108 -5.25 4.64 2.52
C LEU A 108 -4.46 3.60 1.73
N SER A 109 -3.15 3.80 1.60
CA SER A 109 -2.25 2.83 0.96
C SER A 109 -2.38 1.44 1.58
N ALA A 110 -2.29 1.34 2.91
CA ALA A 110 -2.46 0.08 3.63
C ALA A 110 -3.84 -0.55 3.36
N GLN A 111 -4.90 0.25 3.31
CA GLN A 111 -6.25 -0.23 3.03
C GLN A 111 -6.38 -0.80 1.62
N TYR A 112 -5.86 -0.12 0.59
CA TYR A 112 -5.89 -0.63 -0.79
C TYR A 112 -5.16 -1.98 -0.90
N TYR A 113 -3.99 -2.11 -0.27
CA TYR A 113 -3.25 -3.37 -0.29
C TYR A 113 -3.92 -4.48 0.52
N GLN A 114 -4.52 -4.15 1.66
CA GLN A 114 -5.32 -5.09 2.43
C GLN A 114 -6.50 -5.61 1.59
N ASP A 115 -7.18 -4.72 0.87
CA ASP A 115 -8.29 -5.07 0.00
C ASP A 115 -7.85 -5.95 -1.19
N LEU A 116 -6.60 -5.84 -1.63
CA LEU A 116 -5.98 -6.69 -2.65
C LEU A 116 -5.46 -8.02 -2.11
N ASP A 117 -5.55 -8.27 -0.80
CA ASP A 117 -4.92 -9.40 -0.12
C ASP A 117 -3.37 -9.41 -0.33
N GLU A 118 -2.79 -8.23 -0.56
CA GLU A 118 -1.35 -8.00 -0.72
C GLU A 118 -0.72 -7.66 0.64
N GLU A 119 -0.68 -8.66 1.56
CA GLU A 119 -0.13 -8.53 2.92
C GLU A 119 1.29 -7.92 2.92
N TRP A 120 2.01 -8.17 1.82
CA TRP A 120 3.32 -7.65 1.56
C TRP A 120 3.39 -6.12 1.45
N LEU A 121 2.55 -5.56 0.58
CA LEU A 121 2.49 -4.12 0.34
C LEU A 121 1.79 -3.41 1.51
N GLU A 122 0.82 -4.09 2.15
CA GLU A 122 0.24 -3.64 3.41
C GLU A 122 1.33 -3.46 4.48
N ALA A 123 2.21 -4.46 4.66
CA ALA A 123 3.26 -4.42 5.68
C ALA A 123 4.18 -3.19 5.51
N GLN A 124 4.51 -2.82 4.28
CA GLN A 124 5.32 -1.62 3.99
C GLN A 124 4.59 -0.34 4.39
N SER A 125 3.32 -0.20 4.04
CA SER A 125 2.53 0.98 4.41
C SER A 125 2.38 1.10 5.93
N ILE A 126 2.14 -0.03 6.61
CA ILE A 126 2.04 -0.11 8.07
C ILE A 126 3.37 0.20 8.75
N TRP A 127 4.49 -0.21 8.16
CA TRP A 127 5.82 0.11 8.68
C TRP A 127 6.13 1.60 8.54
N MET A 128 5.80 2.23 7.42
CA MET A 128 5.89 3.69 7.25
C MET A 128 5.00 4.45 8.25
N LEU A 129 3.84 3.91 8.63
CA LEU A 129 3.03 4.48 9.72
C LEU A 129 3.76 4.40 11.07
N ALA A 130 4.45 3.29 11.36
CA ALA A 130 5.27 3.17 12.57
C ALA A 130 6.37 4.26 12.60
N LEU A 131 7.10 4.42 11.49
CA LEU A 131 8.13 5.46 11.34
C LEU A 131 7.56 6.88 11.48
N THR A 132 6.37 7.12 10.92
CA THR A 132 5.66 8.39 11.00
C THR A 132 5.30 8.73 12.45
N ASN A 133 4.77 7.77 13.20
CA ASN A 133 4.45 7.96 14.62
C ASN A 133 5.72 8.11 15.48
N MET A 134 6.80 7.38 15.15
CA MET A 134 8.07 7.53 15.86
C MET A 134 8.61 8.94 15.70
N ARG A 135 8.61 9.46 14.47
CA ARG A 135 9.07 10.82 14.15
C ARG A 135 8.21 11.90 14.81
N ALA A 136 6.92 11.62 14.99
CA ALA A 136 5.97 12.47 15.69
C ALA A 136 6.05 12.36 17.23
N GLY A 137 6.93 11.51 17.79
CA GLY A 137 7.06 11.33 19.23
C GLY A 137 5.88 10.58 19.86
N LYS A 138 5.25 9.68 19.11
CA LYS A 138 4.06 8.89 19.49
C LYS A 138 4.41 7.41 19.71
N PRO A 139 5.05 7.07 20.84
CA PRO A 139 5.63 5.74 21.05
C PRO A 139 4.58 4.62 21.17
N GLU A 140 3.37 4.91 21.68
CA GLU A 140 2.30 3.90 21.78
C GLU A 140 1.84 3.44 20.39
N GLU A 141 1.50 4.40 19.54
CA GLU A 141 1.07 4.17 18.16
C GLU A 141 2.21 3.57 17.33
N THR A 142 3.45 4.04 17.53
CA THR A 142 4.66 3.45 16.91
C THR A 142 4.73 1.96 17.17
N CYS A 143 4.61 1.55 18.44
CA CYS A 143 4.72 0.14 18.81
C CYS A 143 3.51 -0.68 18.35
N GLY A 144 2.31 -0.09 18.32
CA GLY A 144 1.13 -0.71 17.72
C GLY A 144 1.36 -1.08 16.25
N TYR A 145 1.83 -0.12 15.44
CA TYR A 145 2.12 -0.35 14.02
C TYR A 145 3.30 -1.31 13.82
N TYR A 146 4.38 -1.18 14.59
CA TYR A 146 5.52 -2.11 14.58
C TYR A 146 5.06 -3.57 14.76
N HIS A 147 4.23 -3.85 15.77
CA HIS A 147 3.72 -5.21 16.00
C HIS A 147 2.81 -5.69 14.87
N LYS A 148 2.01 -4.79 14.27
CA LYS A 148 1.20 -5.11 13.08
C LYS A 148 2.09 -5.46 11.89
N THR A 149 3.15 -4.69 11.62
CA THR A 149 4.15 -4.99 10.58
C THR A 149 4.76 -6.37 10.80
N LEU A 150 5.24 -6.68 12.01
CA LEU A 150 5.81 -8.00 12.31
C LEU A 150 4.82 -9.14 12.08
N LYS A 151 3.54 -8.94 12.39
CA LYS A 151 2.50 -9.97 12.17
C LYS A 151 2.31 -10.25 10.67
N LEU A 152 2.27 -9.22 9.84
CA LEU A 152 2.20 -9.36 8.38
C LEU A 152 3.48 -10.01 7.81
N LEU A 153 4.64 -9.68 8.40
CA LEU A 153 5.93 -10.23 8.00
C LEU A 153 6.24 -11.66 8.50
N LYS A 154 5.37 -12.30 9.29
CA LYS A 154 5.56 -13.69 9.76
C LYS A 154 5.24 -14.77 8.74
N LYS A 155 4.45 -14.46 7.70
CA LYS A 155 4.05 -15.39 6.64
C LYS A 155 4.26 -14.92 5.18
N PRO A 156 5.03 -13.87 4.86
CA PRO A 156 5.05 -13.34 3.52
C PRO A 156 5.81 -14.28 2.58
N SER A 157 5.20 -14.58 1.44
CA SER A 157 5.90 -15.02 0.23
C SER A 157 6.49 -13.84 -0.57
N GLY A 158 6.54 -12.62 0.01
CA GLY A 158 7.02 -11.35 -0.59
C GLY A 158 8.29 -10.76 0.06
N GLN A 159 8.82 -9.64 -0.47
CA GLN A 159 10.14 -9.06 -0.10
C GLN A 159 10.10 -7.55 0.22
N LEU A 160 10.68 -7.09 1.38
CA LEU A 160 11.06 -5.70 1.82
C LEU A 160 11.39 -4.81 0.61
N SER A 161 10.43 -4.21 -0.12
CA SER A 161 10.71 -3.23 -1.18
C SER A 161 10.52 -1.80 -0.69
N GLU A 162 10.91 -1.56 0.56
CA GLU A 162 11.03 -0.20 1.06
C GLU A 162 12.26 0.49 0.48
N PHE A 163 12.18 1.82 0.37
CA PHE A 163 13.33 2.68 0.10
C PHE A 163 14.45 2.37 1.09
N ASN A 164 15.64 2.08 0.57
CA ASN A 164 16.85 1.73 1.33
C ASN A 164 16.78 0.43 2.15
N TYR A 165 15.99 -0.57 1.73
CA TYR A 165 16.25 -1.95 2.14
C TYR A 165 17.58 -2.43 1.53
N GLU A 166 18.66 -2.26 2.27
CA GLU A 166 19.95 -2.88 1.94
C GLU A 166 19.85 -4.38 2.26
N ARG A 167 19.37 -5.15 1.29
CA ARG A 167 19.22 -6.62 1.35
C ARG A 167 20.49 -7.32 1.83
N ASP A 168 21.65 -6.72 1.60
CA ASP A 168 22.95 -7.25 1.97
C ASP A 168 23.22 -7.19 3.49
N LYS A 169 22.42 -6.43 4.24
CA LYS A 169 22.58 -6.22 5.69
C LYS A 169 21.63 -7.06 6.57
N PHE A 170 20.59 -7.68 6.01
CA PHE A 170 19.56 -8.39 6.78
C PHE A 170 19.11 -9.67 6.06
N GLN A 171 18.97 -10.79 6.78
CA GLN A 171 18.62 -12.09 6.17
C GLN A 171 17.12 -12.14 5.83
N ALA A 172 16.29 -11.43 6.61
CA ALA A 172 14.87 -11.30 6.37
C ALA A 172 14.35 -9.88 6.68
N PRO A 173 13.29 -9.41 6.01
CA PRO A 173 12.72 -8.10 6.28
C PRO A 173 12.16 -7.95 7.71
N GLN A 174 11.75 -9.06 8.34
CA GLN A 174 11.34 -9.07 9.74
C GLN A 174 12.49 -8.72 10.68
N GLU A 175 13.71 -9.18 10.40
CA GLU A 175 14.91 -8.87 11.21
C GLU A 175 15.27 -7.40 11.13
N TYR A 176 15.13 -6.79 9.95
CA TYR A 176 15.31 -5.35 9.76
C TYR A 176 14.34 -4.56 10.65
N VAL A 177 13.04 -4.86 10.56
CA VAL A 177 12.01 -4.17 11.37
C VAL A 177 12.29 -4.34 12.87
N GLN A 178 12.68 -5.53 13.31
CA GLN A 178 13.09 -5.81 14.69
C GLN A 178 14.32 -5.01 15.10
N GLY A 179 15.33 -4.89 14.24
CA GLY A 179 16.55 -4.13 14.52
C GLY A 179 16.32 -2.62 14.62
N VAL A 180 15.40 -2.06 13.83
CA VAL A 180 15.17 -0.60 13.80
C VAL A 180 14.35 -0.11 15.00
N MET A 181 13.27 -0.83 15.36
CA MET A 181 12.34 -0.37 16.40
C MET A 181 12.14 -1.34 17.58
N GLY A 182 12.65 -2.56 17.49
CA GLY A 182 12.37 -3.59 18.50
C GLY A 182 12.85 -3.20 19.90
N GLU A 183 14.07 -2.67 20.01
CA GLU A 183 14.61 -2.21 21.30
C GLU A 183 13.84 -1.01 21.86
N ALA A 184 13.54 -0.01 21.01
CA ALA A 184 12.79 1.17 21.41
C ALA A 184 11.40 0.79 21.96
N CYS A 185 10.71 -0.13 21.28
CA CYS A 185 9.41 -0.62 21.74
C CYS A 185 9.50 -1.49 23.00
N ALA A 186 10.54 -2.30 23.16
CA ALA A 186 10.76 -3.06 24.38
C ALA A 186 10.99 -2.15 25.60
N ILE A 187 11.81 -1.11 25.44
CA ILE A 187 12.07 -0.10 26.50
C ILE A 187 10.77 0.62 26.88
N TYR A 188 10.02 1.10 25.89
CA TYR A 188 8.75 1.79 26.13
C TYR A 188 7.75 0.91 26.89
N GLN A 189 7.60 -0.36 26.49
CA GLN A 189 6.72 -1.31 27.19
C GLN A 189 7.17 -1.59 28.62
N ALA A 190 8.47 -1.72 28.86
CA ALA A 190 9.01 -1.90 30.20
C ALA A 190 8.73 -0.69 31.10
N GLN A 191 8.90 0.54 30.58
CA GLN A 191 8.55 1.77 31.31
C GLN A 191 7.06 1.82 31.67
N GLN A 192 6.18 1.44 30.75
CA GLN A 192 4.74 1.37 31.00
C GLN A 192 4.38 0.33 32.08
N ALA A 193 5.04 -0.82 32.09
CA ALA A 193 4.83 -1.84 33.11
C ALA A 193 5.24 -1.36 34.51
N VAL A 194 6.37 -0.65 34.62
CA VAL A 194 6.82 -0.06 35.90
C VAL A 194 5.84 1.02 36.37
N ALA A 195 5.39 1.90 35.47
CA ALA A 195 4.44 2.96 35.80
C ALA A 195 3.11 2.39 36.34
N LYS A 196 2.60 1.32 35.72
CA LYS A 196 1.37 0.64 36.18
C LYS A 196 1.50 -0.03 37.55
N ASN A 197 2.68 -0.58 37.86
CA ASN A 197 2.94 -1.23 39.15
C ASN A 197 3.28 -0.25 40.29
N SER A 198 3.42 1.04 39.97
CA SER A 198 3.73 2.11 40.94
C SER A 198 2.52 2.97 41.31
N GLN A 199 1.33 2.64 40.78
CA GLN A 199 0.04 3.23 41.09
C GLN A 199 -0.75 2.32 42.03
#